data_AF-A0A2P9H281-F1
#
_entry.id   AF-A0A2P9H281-F1
#
_cell.length_a   1.000
_cell.length_b   1.000
_cell.length_c   1.000
_cell.angle_alpha   90.00
_cell.angle_beta   90.00
_cell.angle_gamma   90.00
#
_symmetry.space_group_name_H-M   'P 1'
#
loop_
_entity.id
_entity.type
_entity.pdbx_description
1 polymer ?
#
loop_
_entity_poly.entity_id
_entity_poly.type
_entity_poly.pdbx_seq_one_letter_code
_entity_poly.pdbx_strand_id
1 'polypeptide(L)'
;MQNQNKVMSMTEAISKFVNDGDLLYLPWGAPGAPAGAVHEIIRQDKRDLNIISMANSGWIDPIFYGKQVKSIITGWVGTELVGLAQLFRRKVQRGELQIEDYTNFHIGMMLWGGRANIPFIPVPIERGSDILRQKGFLGDRKYSIVRCPFTGKETVILPTYQPDIGIIHAQRTDRQGNAQTWPPGERTDMGGPRRF
;
A
#
# COMPACT_ATOMS: atom_id res chain seq x y z
N MET A 1 28.97 13.50 -8.72
CA MET A 1 28.18 12.36 -8.23
C MET A 1 28.12 11.33 -9.34
N GLN A 2 28.53 10.08 -9.08
CA GLN A 2 28.53 9.04 -10.11
C GLN A 2 27.11 8.81 -10.63
N ASN A 3 26.94 9.00 -11.93
CA ASN A 3 25.70 8.83 -12.67
C ASN A 3 25.44 7.32 -12.83
N GLN A 4 25.00 6.65 -11.76
CA GLN A 4 24.75 5.21 -11.79
C GLN A 4 23.48 4.90 -12.58
N ASN A 5 23.62 4.12 -13.64
CA ASN A 5 22.51 3.59 -14.41
C ASN A 5 21.72 2.58 -13.56
N LYS A 6 20.45 2.88 -13.28
CA LYS A 6 19.54 2.04 -12.49
C LYS A 6 18.66 1.12 -13.33
N VAL A 7 18.82 1.12 -14.66
CA VAL A 7 18.04 0.25 -15.56
C VAL A 7 18.45 -1.20 -15.36
N MET A 8 17.47 -2.05 -15.09
CA MET A 8 17.61 -3.50 -14.98
C MET A 8 16.30 -4.18 -15.38
N SER A 9 16.35 -5.49 -15.64
CA SER A 9 15.14 -6.27 -15.90
C SER A 9 14.26 -6.42 -14.66
N MET A 10 12.98 -6.73 -14.85
CA MET A 10 12.04 -6.98 -13.75
C MET A 10 12.52 -8.13 -12.86
N THR A 11 13.04 -9.21 -13.46
CA THR A 11 13.58 -10.36 -12.75
C THR A 11 14.76 -9.98 -11.87
N GLU A 12 15.71 -9.20 -12.38
CA GLU A 12 16.84 -8.70 -11.58
C GLU A 12 16.36 -7.79 -10.45
N ALA A 13 15.42 -6.88 -10.73
CA ALA A 13 14.91 -5.95 -9.72
C ALA A 13 14.24 -6.67 -8.55
N ILE A 14 13.31 -7.59 -8.82
CA ILE A 14 12.62 -8.35 -7.76
C ILE A 14 13.58 -9.28 -7.03
N SER A 15 14.48 -9.96 -7.75
CA SER A 15 15.44 -10.87 -7.12
C SER A 15 16.40 -10.13 -6.19
N LYS A 16 16.77 -8.89 -6.54
CA LYS A 16 17.77 -8.09 -5.82
C LYS A 16 17.19 -7.35 -4.62
N PHE A 17 15.97 -6.82 -4.75
CA PHE A 17 15.44 -5.87 -3.78
C PHE A 17 14.31 -6.42 -2.92
N VAL A 18 13.58 -7.45 -3.36
CA VAL A 18 12.48 -8.03 -2.58
C VAL A 18 12.96 -9.31 -1.91
N ASN A 19 12.91 -9.33 -0.58
CA ASN A 19 13.22 -10.48 0.25
C ASN A 19 11.96 -11.04 0.91
N ASP A 20 12.04 -12.31 1.32
CA ASP A 20 10.96 -12.91 2.08
C ASP A 20 10.80 -12.19 3.42
N GLY A 21 9.56 -11.92 3.81
CA GLY A 21 9.26 -11.16 5.03
C GLY A 21 9.21 -9.64 4.90
N ASP A 22 9.64 -9.06 3.76
CA ASP A 22 9.64 -7.61 3.58
C ASP A 22 8.24 -6.98 3.76
N LEU A 23 8.21 -5.76 4.30
CA LEU A 23 7.06 -4.88 4.27
C LEU A 23 7.05 -4.09 2.96
N LEU A 24 6.13 -4.48 2.07
CA LEU A 24 5.93 -3.86 0.77
C LEU A 24 4.86 -2.76 0.81
N TYR A 25 5.16 -1.63 0.19
CA TYR A 25 4.16 -0.66 -0.24
C TYR A 25 3.84 -0.84 -1.72
N LEU A 26 2.58 -1.16 -2.00
CA LEU A 26 2.04 -1.34 -3.35
C LEU A 26 0.86 -0.38 -3.53
N PRO A 27 0.97 0.69 -4.35
CA PRO A 27 -0.04 1.73 -4.43
C PRO A 27 -1.33 1.27 -5.14
N TRP A 28 -2.38 2.06 -4.96
CA TRP A 28 -3.68 1.89 -5.63
C TRP A 28 -3.61 2.05 -7.17
N GLY A 29 -4.66 1.55 -7.84
CA GLY A 29 -4.85 1.42 -9.28
C GLY A 29 -4.67 2.68 -10.13
N ALA A 30 -4.30 2.43 -11.40
CA ALA A 30 -4.04 3.33 -12.54
C ALA A 30 -3.85 4.85 -12.29
N PRO A 31 -2.67 5.41 -12.61
CA PRO A 31 -1.54 4.77 -13.31
C PRO A 31 -0.52 4.06 -12.39
N GLY A 32 -0.76 3.93 -11.09
CA GLY A 32 0.28 3.49 -10.13
C GLY A 32 0.48 1.98 -9.95
N ALA A 33 -0.45 1.13 -10.40
CA ALA A 33 -0.48 -0.30 -10.08
C ALA A 33 0.72 -1.10 -10.64
N PRO A 34 1.56 -1.74 -9.81
CA PRO A 34 2.75 -2.46 -10.24
C PRO A 34 2.44 -3.94 -10.62
N ALA A 35 1.42 -4.20 -11.45
CA ALA A 35 0.98 -5.57 -11.76
C ALA A 35 2.09 -6.49 -12.33
N GLY A 36 2.96 -5.95 -13.19
CA GLY A 36 4.10 -6.72 -13.72
C GLY A 36 5.10 -7.16 -12.64
N ALA A 37 5.31 -6.32 -11.62
CA ALA A 37 6.16 -6.64 -10.48
C ALA A 37 5.53 -7.70 -9.58
N VAL A 38 4.21 -7.62 -9.35
CA VAL A 38 3.45 -8.64 -8.62
C VAL A 38 3.55 -10.01 -9.29
N HIS A 39 3.44 -10.07 -10.62
CA HIS A 39 3.63 -11.33 -11.34
C HIS A 39 5.04 -11.89 -11.19
N GLU A 40 6.07 -11.05 -11.15
CA GLU A 40 7.45 -11.49 -10.92
C GLU A 40 7.68 -11.96 -9.48
N ILE A 41 7.09 -11.29 -8.47
CA ILE A 41 7.09 -11.75 -7.07
C ILE A 41 6.51 -13.16 -6.98
N ILE A 42 5.39 -13.42 -7.65
CA ILE A 42 4.77 -14.75 -7.71
C ILE A 42 5.69 -15.75 -8.43
N ARG A 43 6.30 -15.36 -9.56
CA ARG A 43 7.18 -16.23 -10.37
C ARG A 43 8.44 -16.65 -9.62
N GLN A 44 9.03 -15.75 -8.84
CA GLN A 44 10.20 -16.02 -8.01
C GLN A 44 9.84 -16.66 -6.66
N ASP A 45 8.56 -16.94 -6.44
CA ASP A 45 8.02 -17.58 -5.25
C ASP A 45 8.40 -16.92 -3.92
N LYS A 46 8.51 -15.58 -3.91
CA LYS A 46 8.76 -14.81 -2.68
C LYS A 46 7.67 -15.11 -1.64
N ARG A 47 8.03 -15.23 -0.37
CA ARG A 47 7.16 -15.70 0.72
C ARG A 47 7.07 -14.72 1.87
N ASP A 48 6.02 -14.91 2.66
CA ASP A 48 5.83 -14.25 3.96
C ASP A 48 5.83 -12.71 3.93
N LEU A 49 5.53 -12.12 2.76
CA LEU A 49 5.51 -10.69 2.54
C LEU A 49 4.40 -10.03 3.37
N ASN A 50 4.69 -8.84 3.87
CA ASN A 50 3.75 -7.98 4.56
C ASN A 50 3.39 -6.83 3.64
N ILE A 51 2.11 -6.48 3.54
CA ILE A 51 1.66 -5.39 2.65
C ILE A 51 1.10 -4.25 3.48
N ILE A 52 1.48 -3.02 3.15
CA ILE A 52 0.77 -1.82 3.60
C ILE A 52 0.30 -1.04 2.37
N SER A 53 -1.01 -0.83 2.24
CA SER A 53 -1.57 -0.05 1.14
C SER A 53 -2.97 0.46 1.42
N MET A 54 -3.23 1.70 1.01
CA MET A 54 -4.49 2.40 1.23
C MET A 54 -5.66 1.67 0.55
N ALA A 55 -5.65 1.63 -0.78
CA ALA A 55 -6.67 0.98 -1.59
C ALA A 55 -6.01 0.08 -2.62
N ASN A 56 -6.62 -1.07 -2.89
CA ASN A 56 -5.98 -2.08 -3.75
C ASN A 56 -6.94 -2.56 -4.83
N SER A 57 -6.55 -2.37 -6.08
CA SER A 57 -7.28 -2.85 -7.26
C SER A 57 -6.34 -3.26 -8.40
N GLY A 58 -6.79 -4.18 -9.24
CA GLY A 58 -6.09 -4.64 -10.44
C GLY A 58 -4.96 -5.64 -10.19
N TRP A 59 -4.06 -5.37 -9.23
CA TRP A 59 -2.91 -6.24 -8.91
C TRP A 59 -3.15 -7.17 -7.71
N ILE A 60 -4.18 -6.86 -6.91
CA ILE A 60 -4.33 -7.38 -5.55
C ILE A 60 -4.76 -8.84 -5.48
N ASP A 61 -5.64 -9.32 -6.36
CA ASP A 61 -6.15 -10.69 -6.21
C ASP A 61 -5.10 -11.77 -6.56
N PRO A 62 -4.31 -11.65 -7.63
CA PRO A 62 -3.28 -12.64 -7.97
C PRO A 62 -2.19 -12.85 -6.91
N ILE A 63 -1.80 -11.81 -6.16
CA ILE A 63 -0.74 -11.92 -5.14
C ILE A 63 -1.13 -12.87 -3.99
N PHE A 64 -2.43 -13.13 -3.82
CA PHE A 64 -2.99 -14.05 -2.84
C PHE A 64 -3.19 -15.48 -3.36
N TYR A 65 -2.73 -15.79 -4.57
CA TYR A 65 -2.90 -17.13 -5.14
C TYR A 65 -2.17 -18.22 -4.33
N GLY A 66 -0.95 -17.94 -3.86
CA GLY A 66 -0.14 -18.86 -3.06
C GLY A 66 0.02 -18.42 -1.61
N LYS A 67 1.24 -18.59 -1.09
CA LYS A 67 1.65 -18.18 0.27
C LYS A 67 2.57 -16.95 0.25
N GLN A 68 2.44 -16.11 -0.78
CA GLN A 68 3.29 -14.93 -0.95
C GLN A 68 3.06 -13.92 0.18
N VAL A 69 1.80 -13.66 0.55
CA VAL A 69 1.43 -12.65 1.55
C VAL A 69 1.05 -13.29 2.87
N LYS A 70 1.73 -12.86 3.93
CA LYS A 70 1.46 -13.26 5.33
C LYS A 70 0.50 -12.31 6.02
N SER A 71 0.70 -10.99 5.84
CA SER A 71 -0.15 -9.97 6.45
C SER A 71 -0.42 -8.79 5.51
N ILE A 72 -1.53 -8.10 5.75
CA ILE A 72 -1.88 -6.88 5.05
C ILE A 72 -2.52 -5.84 5.99
N ILE A 73 -2.01 -4.61 5.92
CA ILE A 73 -2.59 -3.41 6.52
C ILE A 73 -3.23 -2.62 5.38
N THR A 74 -4.56 -2.49 5.41
CA THR A 74 -5.28 -1.86 4.29
C THR A 74 -6.56 -1.17 4.71
N GLY A 75 -7.08 -0.27 3.86
CA GLY A 75 -8.41 0.29 4.03
C GLY A 75 -9.45 -0.20 3.05
N TRP A 76 -9.02 -0.75 1.91
CA TRP A 76 -9.95 -1.33 0.94
C TRP A 76 -9.25 -2.29 -0.02
N VAL A 77 -9.93 -3.40 -0.33
CA VAL A 77 -9.50 -4.39 -1.31
C VAL A 77 -10.67 -4.78 -2.21
N GLY A 78 -10.52 -4.60 -3.52
CA GLY A 78 -11.52 -5.01 -4.48
C GLY A 78 -11.08 -4.79 -5.93
N THR A 79 -11.82 -5.36 -6.86
CA THR A 79 -11.57 -5.20 -8.31
C THR A 79 -12.50 -4.14 -8.90
N GLU A 80 -12.75 -3.05 -8.14
CA GLU A 80 -13.56 -1.88 -8.53
C GLU A 80 -14.86 -2.31 -9.24
N LEU A 81 -14.99 -1.95 -10.52
CA LEU A 81 -16.13 -2.23 -11.40
C LEU A 81 -16.33 -3.72 -11.74
N VAL A 82 -15.29 -4.55 -11.58
CA VAL A 82 -15.31 -5.97 -11.93
C VAL A 82 -15.78 -6.85 -10.76
N GLY A 83 -15.82 -6.29 -9.54
CA GLY A 83 -16.39 -6.94 -8.36
C GLY A 83 -15.36 -7.29 -7.29
N LEU A 84 -15.61 -8.37 -6.56
CA LEU A 84 -14.84 -8.74 -5.37
C LEU A 84 -13.47 -9.34 -5.72
N ALA A 85 -12.46 -9.05 -4.89
CA ALA A 85 -11.20 -9.79 -4.86
C ALA A 85 -11.45 -11.17 -4.22
N GLN A 86 -11.63 -12.19 -5.05
CA GLN A 86 -12.15 -13.49 -4.63
C GLN A 86 -11.11 -14.31 -3.85
N LEU A 87 -9.83 -14.24 -4.25
CA LEU A 87 -8.75 -14.93 -3.53
C LEU A 87 -8.50 -14.28 -2.18
N PHE A 88 -8.43 -12.95 -2.14
CA PHE A 88 -8.33 -12.20 -0.89
C PHE A 88 -9.46 -12.57 0.08
N ARG A 89 -10.72 -12.45 -0.36
CA ARG A 89 -11.90 -12.79 0.46
C ARG A 89 -11.84 -14.22 0.99
N ARG A 90 -11.51 -15.20 0.14
CA ARG A 90 -11.39 -16.61 0.56
C ARG A 90 -10.31 -16.81 1.62
N LYS A 91 -9.14 -16.18 1.47
CA LYS A 91 -8.06 -16.30 2.45
C LYS A 91 -8.42 -15.68 3.79
N VAL A 92 -9.03 -14.50 3.79
CA VAL A 92 -9.52 -13.86 5.01
C VAL A 92 -10.56 -14.73 5.70
N GLN A 93 -11.56 -15.22 4.96
CA GLN A 93 -12.64 -16.07 5.51
C GLN A 93 -12.14 -17.41 6.08
N ARG A 94 -11.02 -17.93 5.58
CA ARG A 94 -10.38 -19.16 6.06
C ARG A 94 -9.37 -18.92 7.19
N GLY A 95 -9.11 -17.66 7.57
CA GLY A 95 -8.07 -17.32 8.54
C GLY A 95 -6.65 -17.57 8.04
N GLU A 96 -6.44 -17.65 6.72
CA GLU A 96 -5.14 -17.90 6.09
C GLU A 96 -4.33 -16.61 5.85
N LEU A 97 -4.92 -15.44 6.10
CA LEU A 97 -4.29 -14.13 5.89
C LEU A 97 -4.52 -13.25 7.12
N GLN A 98 -3.44 -12.67 7.64
CA GLN A 98 -3.52 -11.67 8.70
C GLN A 98 -3.92 -10.34 8.10
N ILE A 99 -5.00 -9.74 8.59
CA ILE A 99 -5.51 -8.47 8.11
C ILE A 99 -5.58 -7.47 9.25
N GLU A 100 -5.27 -6.22 8.96
CA GLU A 100 -5.57 -5.08 9.81
C GLU A 100 -6.20 -3.96 9.00
N ASP A 101 -7.42 -3.58 9.38
CA ASP A 101 -8.18 -2.56 8.68
C ASP A 101 -7.95 -1.17 9.26
N TYR A 102 -7.71 -0.20 8.40
CA TYR A 102 -7.59 1.23 8.71
C TYR A 102 -8.30 2.05 7.64
N THR A 103 -8.59 3.33 7.88
CA THR A 103 -9.07 4.18 6.78
C THR A 103 -7.89 4.50 5.84
N ASN A 104 -8.19 4.85 4.58
CA ASN A 104 -7.14 5.34 3.67
C ASN A 104 -6.39 6.53 4.26
N PHE A 105 -7.09 7.40 5.00
CA PHE A 105 -6.51 8.51 5.72
C PHE A 105 -5.50 8.06 6.77
N HIS A 106 -5.87 7.10 7.63
CA HIS A 106 -4.96 6.53 8.62
C HIS A 106 -3.68 6.00 7.98
N ILE A 107 -3.77 5.16 6.94
CA ILE A 107 -2.59 4.58 6.29
C ILE A 107 -1.72 5.67 5.64
N GLY A 108 -2.32 6.66 4.98
CA GLY A 108 -1.58 7.81 4.44
C GLY A 108 -0.80 8.56 5.51
N MET A 109 -1.42 8.79 6.68
CA MET A 109 -0.77 9.43 7.83
C MET A 109 0.34 8.56 8.41
N MET A 110 0.12 7.26 8.55
CA MET A 110 1.10 6.30 9.07
C MET A 110 2.36 6.23 8.18
N LEU A 111 2.18 6.24 6.85
CA LEU A 111 3.27 6.26 5.88
C LEU A 111 3.98 7.62 5.85
N TRP A 112 3.24 8.73 5.93
CA TRP A 112 3.82 10.06 6.01
C TRP A 112 4.69 10.22 7.27
N GLY A 113 4.19 9.75 8.42
CA GLY A 113 4.94 9.76 9.67
C GLY A 113 6.19 8.89 9.60
N GLY A 114 6.12 7.73 8.93
CA GLY A 114 7.28 6.87 8.72
C GLY A 114 8.33 7.54 7.83
N ARG A 115 7.90 8.19 6.75
CA ARG A 115 8.78 9.01 5.90
C ARG A 115 9.42 10.16 6.67
N ALA A 116 8.71 10.75 7.63
CA ALA A 116 9.21 11.82 8.49
C ALA A 116 10.05 11.32 9.68
N ASN A 117 10.24 10.00 9.83
CA ASN A 117 10.91 9.37 10.96
C ASN A 117 10.29 9.76 12.33
N ILE A 118 8.96 9.88 12.36
CA ILE A 118 8.18 10.16 13.57
C ILE A 118 7.63 8.80 14.07
N PRO A 119 7.72 8.46 15.36
CA PRO A 119 7.34 7.13 15.86
C PRO A 119 5.82 6.87 15.88
N PHE A 120 5.01 7.92 15.96
CA PHE A 120 3.56 7.83 15.93
C PHE A 120 2.96 9.11 15.34
N ILE A 121 1.74 9.03 14.82
CA ILE A 121 1.04 10.18 14.26
C ILE A 121 -0.34 10.39 14.88
N PRO A 122 -0.67 11.60 15.36
CA PRO A 122 -2.00 11.89 15.85
C PRO A 122 -2.99 11.97 14.70
N VAL A 123 -4.17 11.39 14.89
CA VAL A 123 -5.29 11.44 13.96
C VAL A 123 -6.57 11.86 14.71
N PRO A 124 -7.56 12.47 14.02
CA PRO A 124 -8.84 12.78 14.64
C PRO A 124 -9.50 11.53 15.23
N ILE A 125 -10.20 11.70 16.35
CA ILE A 125 -11.04 10.62 16.89
C ILE A 125 -12.22 10.41 15.92
N GLU A 126 -12.25 9.28 15.24
CA GLU A 126 -13.35 8.90 14.32
C GLU A 126 -14.62 8.52 15.10
N ARG A 127 -15.37 9.54 15.54
CA ARG A 127 -16.67 9.35 16.19
C ARG A 127 -17.65 8.74 15.20
N GLY A 128 -18.12 7.52 15.49
CA GLY A 128 -19.13 6.81 14.69
C GLY A 128 -18.58 5.65 13.85
N SER A 129 -17.26 5.51 13.74
CA SER A 129 -16.61 4.34 13.13
C SER A 129 -16.23 3.33 14.19
N ASP A 130 -16.28 2.03 13.86
CA ASP A 130 -15.71 0.95 14.66
C ASP A 130 -14.35 0.46 14.16
N ILE A 131 -13.80 1.09 13.12
CA ILE A 131 -12.58 0.62 12.45
C ILE A 131 -11.38 0.43 13.39
N LEU A 132 -11.20 1.33 14.37
CA LEU A 132 -10.15 1.21 15.37
C LEU A 132 -10.50 0.20 16.47
N ARG A 133 -11.79 0.00 16.75
CA ARG A 133 -12.27 -0.96 17.77
C ARG A 133 -12.18 -2.41 17.28
N GLN A 134 -12.40 -2.65 15.99
CA GLN A 134 -12.19 -3.95 15.36
C GLN A 134 -10.69 -4.20 15.23
N LYS A 135 -10.13 -5.07 16.08
CA LYS A 135 -8.70 -5.36 16.08
C LYS A 135 -8.40 -6.61 15.26
N GLY A 136 -7.53 -6.46 14.27
CA GLY A 136 -6.93 -7.56 13.52
C GLY A 136 -5.69 -8.09 14.23
N PHE A 137 -4.66 -8.43 13.44
CA PHE A 137 -3.44 -9.07 13.96
C PHE A 137 -2.56 -8.14 14.81
N LEU A 138 -2.74 -6.81 14.77
CA LEU A 138 -1.95 -5.90 15.61
C LEU A 138 -2.45 -5.90 17.06
N GLY A 139 -3.71 -6.27 17.32
CA GLY A 139 -4.29 -6.27 18.65
C GLY A 139 -4.22 -4.89 19.31
N ASP A 140 -3.64 -4.83 20.52
CA ASP A 140 -3.49 -3.58 21.28
C ASP A 140 -2.47 -2.61 20.66
N ARG A 141 -1.68 -3.04 19.69
CA ARG A 141 -0.73 -2.19 18.96
C ARG A 141 -1.39 -1.38 17.84
N LYS A 142 -2.68 -1.58 17.58
CA LYS A 142 -3.41 -0.91 16.50
C LYS A 142 -3.47 0.61 16.70
N TYR A 143 -3.73 1.07 17.92
CA TYR A 143 -3.78 2.49 18.23
C TYR A 143 -3.60 2.71 19.73
N SER A 144 -3.35 3.95 20.11
CA SER A 144 -3.43 4.38 21.51
C SER A 144 -4.13 5.74 21.60
N ILE A 145 -4.58 6.11 22.79
CA ILE A 145 -5.15 7.43 23.05
C ILE A 145 -4.20 8.17 23.98
N VAL A 146 -3.85 9.40 23.62
CA VAL A 146 -3.00 10.27 24.43
C VAL A 146 -3.70 11.60 24.67
N ARG A 147 -3.37 12.24 25.79
CA ARG A 147 -3.82 13.59 26.09
C ARG A 147 -2.83 14.60 25.53
N CYS A 148 -3.29 15.46 24.62
CA CYS A 148 -2.48 16.52 24.05
C CYS A 148 -2.02 17.49 25.17
N PRO A 149 -0.70 17.71 25.36
CA PRO A 149 -0.21 18.57 26.44
C PRO A 149 -0.53 20.06 26.21
N PHE A 150 -0.76 20.47 24.96
CA PHE A 150 -1.04 21.87 24.61
C PHE A 150 -2.52 22.25 24.72
N THR A 151 -3.42 21.29 24.48
CA THR A 151 -4.88 21.56 24.42
C THR A 151 -5.66 20.82 25.50
N GLY A 152 -5.04 19.86 26.19
CA GLY A 152 -5.70 18.97 27.15
C GLY A 152 -6.70 17.99 26.54
N LYS A 153 -6.91 18.02 25.21
CA LYS A 153 -7.84 17.13 24.48
C LYS A 153 -7.22 15.75 24.25
N GLU A 154 -8.03 14.72 24.32
CA GLU A 154 -7.63 13.37 23.90
C GLU A 154 -7.54 13.28 22.36
N THR A 155 -6.56 12.53 21.87
CA THR A 155 -6.37 12.24 20.45
C THR A 155 -5.92 10.79 20.29
N VAL A 156 -6.34 10.16 19.19
CA VAL A 156 -5.82 8.85 18.80
C VAL A 156 -4.45 9.05 18.16
N ILE A 157 -3.51 8.18 18.53
CA ILE A 157 -2.22 8.05 17.87
C ILE A 157 -2.12 6.68 17.21
N LEU A 158 -1.53 6.67 16.01
CA LEU A 158 -1.26 5.47 15.23
C LEU A 158 0.24 5.22 15.10
N PRO A 159 0.70 3.96 15.09
CA PRO A 159 2.08 3.65 14.75
C PRO A 159 2.39 4.06 13.31
N THR A 160 3.59 4.54 13.06
CA THR A 160 4.04 4.85 11.71
C THR A 160 4.75 3.65 11.08
N TYR A 161 4.78 3.61 9.75
CA TYR A 161 5.39 2.52 9.01
C TYR A 161 6.35 3.06 7.97
N GLN A 162 7.55 2.47 7.93
CA GLN A 162 8.52 2.67 6.87
C GLN A 162 8.62 1.34 6.10
N PRO A 163 7.97 1.23 4.92
CA PRO A 163 8.08 0.04 4.09
C PRO A 163 9.55 -0.22 3.73
N ASP A 164 9.95 -1.49 3.72
CA ASP A 164 11.28 -1.90 3.26
C ASP A 164 11.43 -1.57 1.77
N ILE A 165 10.37 -1.85 0.99
CA ILE A 165 10.34 -1.61 -0.45
C ILE A 165 9.00 -1.00 -0.87
N GLY A 166 9.06 0.09 -1.63
CA GLY A 166 7.92 0.63 -2.36
C GLY A 166 8.03 0.30 -3.85
N ILE A 167 7.00 -0.33 -4.43
CA ILE A 167 6.98 -0.65 -5.86
C ILE A 167 5.89 0.19 -6.53
N ILE A 168 6.30 1.09 -7.42
CA ILE A 168 5.38 1.99 -8.14
C ILE A 168 5.50 1.77 -9.64
N HIS A 169 4.40 1.89 -10.36
CA HIS A 169 4.40 2.02 -11.80
C HIS A 169 4.36 3.51 -12.19
N ALA A 170 5.20 3.90 -13.16
CA ALA A 170 5.25 5.25 -13.71
C ALA A 170 5.34 5.17 -15.23
N GLN A 171 4.77 6.15 -15.93
CA GLN A 171 4.73 6.17 -17.39
C GLN A 171 6.10 6.44 -18.01
N ARG A 172 6.93 7.24 -17.34
CA ARG A 172 8.28 7.56 -17.81
C ARG A 172 9.27 7.59 -16.66
N THR A 173 10.45 7.04 -16.90
CA THR A 173 11.60 7.13 -15.99
C THR A 173 12.87 7.36 -16.79
N ASP A 174 13.87 7.98 -16.18
CA ASP A 174 15.23 8.05 -16.73
C ASP A 174 16.17 7.04 -16.07
N ARG A 175 17.42 6.96 -16.57
CA ARG A 175 18.44 6.04 -16.04
C ARG A 175 18.85 6.32 -14.60
N GLN A 176 18.56 7.52 -14.07
CA GLN A 176 18.86 7.92 -12.69
C GLN A 176 17.71 7.60 -11.73
N GLY A 177 16.56 7.19 -12.26
CA GLY A 177 15.36 6.86 -11.50
C GLY A 177 14.46 8.06 -11.24
N ASN A 178 14.64 9.19 -11.94
CA ASN A 178 13.63 10.24 -11.93
C ASN A 178 12.38 9.70 -12.61
N ALA A 179 11.24 9.74 -11.93
CA ALA A 179 9.99 9.19 -12.41
C ALA A 179 8.97 10.30 -12.64
N GLN A 180 8.27 10.23 -13.77
CA GLN A 180 7.14 11.10 -14.10
C GLN A 180 5.87 10.26 -14.12
N THR A 181 4.93 10.62 -13.25
CA THR A 181 3.58 10.07 -13.22
C THR A 181 2.58 11.09 -13.75
N TRP A 182 1.70 10.70 -14.65
CA TRP A 182 0.56 11.53 -15.03
C TRP A 182 -0.57 11.38 -14.00
N PRO A 183 -1.41 12.41 -13.80
CA PRO A 183 -2.56 12.30 -12.91
C PRO A 183 -3.53 11.21 -13.41
N PRO A 184 -4.28 10.56 -12.50
CA PRO A 184 -5.36 9.67 -12.87
C PRO A 184 -6.46 10.46 -13.61
N GLY A 185 -6.48 10.33 -14.94
CA GLY A 185 -7.56 10.79 -15.81
C GLY A 185 -7.63 12.29 -16.12
N GLU A 186 -6.74 12.79 -16.98
CA GLU A 186 -7.25 13.49 -18.17
C GLU A 186 -7.36 12.43 -19.27
N ARG A 187 -8.56 11.90 -19.47
CA ARG A 187 -8.93 11.35 -20.78
C ARG A 187 -8.93 12.52 -21.76
N THR A 188 -7.82 12.74 -22.47
CA THR A 188 -7.76 13.71 -23.57
C THR A 188 -8.55 13.26 -24.80
N ASP A 189 -9.12 12.04 -24.77
CA ASP A 189 -9.79 11.36 -25.87
C ASP A 189 -11.32 11.29 -25.74
N MET A 190 -11.92 11.79 -24.65
CA MET A 190 -13.38 12.03 -24.59
C MET A 190 -13.75 13.34 -25.31
N GLY A 191 -13.45 13.39 -26.61
CA GLY A 191 -14.33 13.92 -27.66
C GLY A 191 -14.95 15.31 -27.54
N GLY A 192 -14.30 16.30 -26.94
CA GLY A 192 -14.69 17.71 -27.06
C GLY A 192 -13.58 18.51 -27.75
N PRO A 193 -13.83 19.21 -28.88
CA PRO A 193 -12.78 19.98 -29.54
C PRO A 193 -12.36 21.15 -28.64
N ARG A 194 -11.15 21.05 -28.06
CA ARG A 194 -10.48 22.21 -27.47
C ARG A 194 -9.98 23.06 -28.65
N ARG A 195 -10.71 24.12 -28.99
CA ARG A 195 -10.19 25.21 -29.83
C ARG A 195 -8.97 25.80 -29.11
N PHE A 196 -7.87 25.92 -29.85
CA PHE A 196 -6.71 26.73 -29.46
C PHE A 196 -7.08 28.21 -29.42
#